data_AF-A0A093Y4U6-F1
#
_entry.id   AF-A0A093Y4U6-F1
#
_cell.length_a   1.000
_cell.length_b   1.000
_cell.length_c   1.000
_cell.angle_alpha   90.00
_cell.angle_beta   90.00
_cell.angle_gamma   90.00
#
_symmetry.space_group_name_H-M   'P 1'
#
loop_
_entity.id
_entity.type
_entity.pdbx_description
1 polymer ?
#
loop_
_entity_poly.entity_id
_entity_poly.type
_entity_poly.pdbx_seq_one_letter_code
_entity_poly.pdbx_strand_id
1 'polypeptide(L)'
;MKCNYALFFLVLGTASAATSCFLDEAKCSDNECCVQIGSTPFGTCKPHHEIGETCEMKPMHHLLKKHVYRIMCPCGEGLECHAKEGIVGKVFGTCQLSTETEPED
;
A
#
# COMPACT_ATOMS: atom_id res chain seq x y z
N MET A 1 -33.80 -35.40 -20.85
CA MET A 1 -33.54 -35.20 -19.41
C MET A 1 -32.30 -34.31 -19.29
N LYS A 2 -32.42 -33.23 -18.52
CA LYS A 2 -31.46 -32.12 -18.43
C LYS A 2 -30.41 -32.45 -17.36
N CYS A 3 -29.13 -32.54 -17.71
CA CYS A 3 -28.04 -32.54 -16.73
C CYS A 3 -27.51 -31.12 -16.60
N ASN A 4 -27.71 -30.62 -15.39
CA ASN A 4 -27.39 -29.31 -14.86
C ASN A 4 -25.93 -29.37 -14.36
N TYR A 5 -25.04 -28.56 -14.92
CA TYR A 5 -23.68 -28.30 -14.42
C TYR A 5 -23.58 -26.79 -14.23
N ALA A 6 -23.81 -26.31 -13.00
CA ALA A 6 -22.75 -26.04 -12.04
C ALA A 6 -21.82 -24.93 -12.52
N LEU A 7 -22.10 -23.69 -12.08
CA LEU A 7 -21.13 -22.62 -11.92
C LEU A 7 -21.70 -21.66 -10.85
N PHE A 8 -21.65 -22.14 -9.61
CA PHE A 8 -21.84 -21.30 -8.44
C PHE A 8 -20.51 -20.55 -8.24
N PHE A 9 -20.38 -19.38 -8.88
CA PHE A 9 -19.29 -18.45 -8.56
C PHE A 9 -19.53 -17.92 -7.16
N LEU A 10 -18.99 -18.65 -6.19
CA LEU A 10 -18.90 -18.24 -4.79
C LEU A 10 -17.87 -17.12 -4.75
N VAL A 11 -18.35 -15.88 -4.95
CA VAL A 11 -17.57 -14.67 -4.68
C VAL A 11 -17.39 -14.64 -3.16
N LEU A 12 -16.31 -15.25 -2.68
CA LEU A 12 -15.81 -15.03 -1.33
C LEU A 12 -15.28 -13.59 -1.27
N GLY A 13 -16.21 -12.64 -1.19
CA GLY A 13 -15.90 -11.34 -0.61
C GLY A 13 -15.63 -11.58 0.85
N THR A 14 -14.36 -11.82 1.21
CA THR A 14 -13.93 -11.76 2.60
C THR A 14 -14.14 -10.32 3.05
N ALA A 15 -15.28 -10.07 3.68
CA ALA A 15 -15.45 -8.89 4.51
C ALA A 15 -14.36 -8.97 5.57
N SER A 16 -13.28 -8.20 5.39
CA SER A 16 -12.22 -8.07 6.36
C SER A 16 -12.85 -7.46 7.61
N ALA A 17 -13.24 -8.32 8.55
CA ALA A 17 -13.64 -7.91 9.89
C ALA A 17 -12.64 -6.87 10.37
N ALA A 18 -13.14 -5.72 10.84
CA ALA A 18 -12.41 -4.52 11.25
C ALA A 18 -11.32 -4.79 12.31
N THR A 19 -10.29 -5.51 11.88
CA THR A 19 -9.17 -5.98 12.67
C THR A 19 -8.01 -5.11 12.26
N SER A 20 -7.54 -4.30 13.20
CA SER A 20 -6.38 -3.45 13.02
C SER A 20 -5.22 -4.24 12.40
N CYS A 21 -4.68 -3.77 11.28
CA CYS A 21 -3.50 -4.36 10.63
C CYS A 21 -2.21 -4.15 11.46
N PHE A 22 -2.30 -3.40 12.56
CA PHE A 22 -1.18 -3.09 13.44
C PHE A 22 -0.47 -4.33 14.00
N LEU A 23 -1.24 -5.38 14.29
CA LEU A 23 -0.70 -6.61 14.87
C LEU A 23 -0.32 -7.65 13.82
N ASP A 24 -0.95 -7.62 12.65
CA ASP A 24 -0.92 -8.69 11.66
C ASP A 24 -0.81 -8.10 10.25
N GLU A 25 0.31 -8.35 9.57
CA GLU A 25 0.60 -7.75 8.26
C GLU A 25 -0.29 -8.33 7.16
N ALA A 26 -0.66 -9.62 7.28
CA ALA A 26 -1.49 -10.34 6.32
C ALA A 26 -2.96 -9.90 6.31
N LYS A 27 -3.31 -8.85 7.05
CA LYS A 27 -4.66 -8.26 7.05
C LYS A 27 -4.93 -7.34 5.87
N CYS A 28 -3.88 -6.71 5.33
CA CYS A 28 -4.01 -5.84 4.18
C CYS A 28 -3.80 -6.65 2.89
N SER A 29 -4.48 -6.25 1.82
CA SER A 29 -4.30 -6.83 0.49
C SER A 29 -2.92 -6.46 -0.07
N ASP A 30 -2.46 -7.14 -1.13
CA ASP A 30 -1.14 -6.85 -1.75
C ASP A 30 -1.03 -5.39 -2.26
N ASN A 31 -2.16 -4.78 -2.63
CA ASN A 31 -2.23 -3.38 -3.09
C ASN A 31 -2.46 -2.37 -1.95
N GLU A 32 -2.40 -2.80 -0.70
CA GLU A 32 -2.63 -1.98 0.47
C GLU A 32 -1.45 -2.08 1.46
N CYS A 33 -1.24 -1.04 2.24
CA CYS A 33 -0.29 -1.04 3.34
C CYS A 33 -0.98 -0.71 4.66
N CYS A 34 -0.36 -1.11 5.78
CA CYS A 34 -0.86 -0.76 7.10
C CYS A 34 -0.36 0.62 7.53
N VAL A 35 -1.27 1.57 7.76
CA VAL A 35 -0.93 2.93 8.24
C VAL A 35 -1.48 3.15 9.65
N GLN A 36 -0.64 3.68 10.54
CA GLN A 36 -1.00 4.18 11.86
C GLN A 36 -0.82 5.70 11.88
N ILE A 37 -1.93 6.43 11.92
CA ILE A 37 -1.89 7.90 11.99
C ILE A 37 -1.78 8.33 13.46
N GLY A 38 -0.71 9.06 13.77
CA GLY A 38 -0.45 9.58 15.12
C GLY A 38 -0.10 8.48 16.13
N SER A 39 -0.57 8.64 17.38
CA SER A 39 -0.32 7.69 18.47
C SER A 39 -1.50 6.74 18.71
N THR A 40 -2.35 6.53 17.70
CA THR A 40 -3.53 5.67 17.84
C THR A 40 -3.09 4.20 17.89
N PRO A 41 -3.68 3.36 18.75
CA PRO A 41 -3.30 1.94 18.84
C PRO A 41 -3.82 1.09 17.66
N PHE A 42 -4.39 1.72 16.62
CA PHE A 42 -5.03 1.06 15.50
C PHE A 42 -4.29 1.37 14.21
N GLY A 43 -4.01 0.33 13.42
CA GLY A 43 -3.53 0.42 12.05
C GLY A 43 -4.70 0.20 11.11
N THR A 44 -4.76 1.01 10.06
CA THR A 44 -5.78 0.90 9.01
C THR A 44 -5.09 0.53 7.70
N CYS A 45 -5.65 -0.43 6.97
CA CYS A 45 -5.20 -0.70 5.60
C CYS A 45 -5.57 0.48 4.70
N LYS A 46 -4.59 0.99 3.97
CA LYS A 46 -4.76 2.06 2.99
C LYS A 46 -4.16 1.62 1.66
N PRO A 47 -4.75 2.02 0.53
CA PRO A 47 -4.19 1.68 -0.77
C PRO A 47 -2.80 2.33 -0.94
N HIS A 48 -1.95 1.69 -1.74
CA HIS A 48 -0.72 2.30 -2.23
C HIS A 48 -1.01 3.53 -3.09
N HIS A 49 -0.04 4.44 -3.16
CA HIS A 49 -0.18 5.66 -3.95
C HIS A 49 -0.08 5.41 -5.45
N GLU A 50 -0.99 6.04 -6.19
CA GLU A 50 -1.04 5.99 -7.65
C GLU A 50 -0.09 7.01 -8.29
N ILE A 51 0.07 6.91 -9.62
CA ILE A 51 0.90 7.85 -10.38
C ILE A 51 0.41 9.29 -10.21
N GLY A 52 1.33 10.23 -9.99
CA GLY A 52 1.00 11.64 -9.75
C GLY A 52 0.59 11.97 -8.31
N GLU A 53 0.37 10.98 -7.45
CA GLU A 53 0.07 11.23 -6.03
C GLU A 53 1.32 11.60 -5.23
N THR A 54 1.10 12.28 -4.10
CA THR A 54 2.20 12.68 -3.22
C THR A 54 2.64 11.50 -2.35
N CYS A 55 3.94 11.30 -2.23
CA CYS A 55 4.55 10.21 -1.47
C CYS A 55 5.63 10.73 -0.53
N GLU A 56 6.03 9.94 0.47
CA GLU A 56 7.19 10.23 1.32
C GLU A 56 8.48 9.74 0.66
N MET A 57 9.46 10.64 0.50
CA MET A 57 10.80 10.28 -0.02
C MET A 57 11.51 9.25 0.86
N LYS A 58 11.21 9.27 2.17
CA LYS A 58 11.71 8.32 3.16
C LYS A 58 10.53 7.87 4.03
N PRO A 59 9.85 6.77 3.67
CA PRO A 59 8.69 6.31 4.42
C PRO A 59 9.04 6.06 5.88
N MET A 60 8.27 6.68 6.77
CA MET A 60 8.44 6.53 8.21
C MET A 60 7.68 5.31 8.71
N HIS A 61 8.41 4.34 9.25
CA HIS A 61 7.83 3.14 9.83
C HIS A 61 7.64 3.28 11.35
N HIS A 62 6.75 2.46 11.92
CA HIS A 62 6.61 2.34 13.36
C HIS A 62 7.86 1.71 13.98
N LEU A 63 8.32 2.28 15.11
CA LEU A 63 9.58 1.90 15.76
C LEU A 63 9.67 0.41 16.14
N LEU A 64 8.53 -0.22 16.48
CA LEU A 64 8.46 -1.62 16.91
C LEU A 64 7.85 -2.56 15.87
N LYS A 65 7.17 -2.01 14.85
CA LYS A 65 6.36 -2.78 13.89
C LYS A 65 6.68 -2.29 12.48
N LYS A 66 7.69 -2.91 11.86
CA LYS A 66 8.24 -2.43 10.58
C LYS A 66 7.23 -2.45 9.43
N HIS A 67 6.21 -3.31 9.51
CA HIS A 67 5.14 -3.39 8.51
C HIS A 67 4.10 -2.26 8.60
N VAL A 68 4.19 -1.41 9.62
CA VAL A 68 3.25 -0.30 9.86
C VAL A 68 3.92 1.02 9.51
N TYR A 69 3.32 1.75 8.57
CA TYR A 69 3.71 3.10 8.16
C TYR A 69 3.06 4.15 9.08
N ARG A 70 3.75 5.25 9.38
CA ARG A 70 3.28 6.28 10.34
C ARG A 70 2.46 7.40 9.71
N ILE A 71 2.59 7.62 8.40
CA ILE A 71 2.00 8.79 7.74
C ILE A 71 1.21 8.35 6.52
N MET A 72 1.87 7.71 5.55
CA MET A 72 1.21 7.26 4.33
C MET A 72 1.83 5.97 3.79
N CYS A 73 1.13 5.32 2.86
CA CYS A 73 1.65 4.18 2.14
C CYS A 73 2.74 4.59 1.14
N PRO A 74 3.59 3.66 0.70
CA PRO A 74 4.49 3.93 -0.41
C PRO A 74 3.72 4.00 -1.73
N CYS A 75 4.43 4.33 -2.81
CA CYS A 75 3.91 4.20 -4.18
C CYS A 75 3.60 2.73 -4.48
N GLY A 76 2.63 2.52 -5.39
CA GLY A 76 2.27 1.19 -5.87
C GLY A 76 3.40 0.48 -6.61
N GLU A 77 3.17 -0.78 -6.96
CA GLU A 77 4.12 -1.59 -7.71
C GLU A 77 4.50 -0.92 -9.05
N GLY A 78 5.79 -0.94 -9.39
CA GLY A 78 6.31 -0.27 -10.59
C GLY A 78 6.35 1.26 -10.54
N LEU A 79 6.14 1.85 -9.35
CA LEU A 79 6.22 3.30 -9.14
C LEU A 79 7.31 3.66 -8.11
N GLU A 80 8.02 4.74 -8.37
CA GLU A 80 9.02 5.32 -7.48
C GLU A 80 8.61 6.72 -7.00
N CYS A 81 9.02 7.08 -5.78
CA CYS A 81 8.76 8.40 -5.22
C CYS A 81 9.86 9.39 -5.65
N HIS A 82 9.54 10.31 -6.55
CA HIS A 82 10.48 11.32 -7.05
C HIS A 82 10.32 12.66 -6.34
N ALA A 83 11.44 13.25 -5.88
CA ALA A 83 11.43 14.51 -5.16
C ALA A 83 10.77 15.64 -5.97
N LYS A 84 9.90 16.41 -5.33
CA LYS A 84 9.40 17.68 -5.88
C LYS A 84 10.49 18.75 -5.79
N GLU A 85 10.38 19.81 -6.58
CA GLU A 85 11.32 20.93 -6.46
C GLU A 85 11.16 21.67 -5.12
N GLY A 86 12.27 22.23 -4.61
CA GLY A 86 12.29 23.03 -3.39
C GLY A 86 12.49 22.23 -2.09
N ILE A 87 12.34 22.92 -0.94
CA ILE A 87 12.64 22.36 0.39
C ILE A 87 11.70 21.19 0.75
N VAL A 88 10.45 21.25 0.26
CA VAL A 88 9.43 20.21 0.45
C VAL A 88 9.85 18.89 -0.22
N GLY A 89 10.59 18.97 -1.33
CA GLY A 89 11.18 17.84 -2.05
C GLY A 89 12.09 16.93 -1.25
N LYS A 90 12.62 17.41 -0.12
CA LYS A 90 13.47 16.61 0.77
C LYS A 90 12.68 15.59 1.60
N VAL A 91 11.37 15.81 1.74
CA VAL A 91 10.49 14.99 2.59
C VAL A 91 9.40 14.34 1.75
N PHE A 92 8.83 15.08 0.80
CA PHE A 92 7.75 14.61 -0.06
C PHE A 92 8.13 14.64 -1.53
N GLY A 93 7.64 13.64 -2.26
CA GLY A 93 7.79 13.51 -3.70
C GLY A 93 6.45 13.31 -4.40
N THR A 94 6.53 12.82 -5.63
CA THR A 94 5.40 12.36 -6.43
C THR A 94 5.69 10.96 -6.94
N CYS A 95 4.72 10.06 -6.91
CA CYS A 95 4.86 8.75 -7.52
C CYS A 95 4.94 8.87 -9.05
N GLN A 96 5.98 8.30 -9.64
CA GLN A 96 6.19 8.24 -11.10
C GLN A 96 6.56 6.81 -11.47
N LEU A 97 6.43 6.43 -12.74
CA LEU A 97 6.87 5.12 -13.22
C LEU A 97 8.35 4.94 -12.91
N SER A 98 8.69 3.80 -12.32
CA SER A 98 10.09 3.40 -12.15
C SER A 98 10.72 3.35 -13.52
N THR A 99 11.75 4.15 -13.77
CA THR A 99 12.51 4.06 -15.02
C THR A 99 13.42 2.85 -14.93
N GLU A 100 12.84 1.68 -15.18
CA GLU A 100 13.56 0.43 -15.41
C GLU A 100 14.53 0.63 -16.58
N THR A 101 15.81 0.87 -16.27
CA THR A 101 16.87 0.50 -17.21
C THR A 101 17.01 -1.01 -17.07
N GLU A 102 16.29 -1.77 -17.89
CA GLU A 102 16.53 -3.19 -18.10
C GLU A 102 18.02 -3.36 -18.47
N PRO A 103 18.84 -4.14 -17.74
CA PRO A 103 20.03 -4.71 -18.34
C PRO A 103 19.58 -5.82 -19.29
N GLU A 104 19.66 -5.54 -20.59
CA GLU A 104 19.66 -6.56 -21.63
C GLU A 104 20.83 -7.53 -21.37
N ASP A 105 20.54 -8.80 -21.05
CA ASP A 105 21.43 -9.94 -21.35
C ASP A 105 20.60 -11.22 -21.58
#